data_AF-A0A7W6R4I4-F1
#
_entry.id   AF-A0A7W6R4I4-F1
#
_cell.length_a   1.000
_cell.length_b   1.000
_cell.length_c   1.000
_cell.angle_alpha   90.00
_cell.angle_beta   90.00
_cell.angle_gamma   90.00
#
_symmetry.space_group_name_H-M   'P 1'
#
loop_
_entity.id
_entity.type
_entity.pdbx_description
1 polymer ?
#
loop_
_entity_poly.entity_id
_entity_poly.type
_entity_poly.pdbx_seq_one_letter_code
_entity_poly.pdbx_strand_id
1 'polypeptide(L)' 'MTRVGREGDKFALRLPDGLRDRIKEVAEQNSRSMNSEIVTILERAMFDQMEMKKGGEVSA' A
#
# COMPACT_ATOMS: atom_id res chain seq x y z
N MET A 1 -16.09 24.08 15.92
CA MET A 1 -14.88 23.75 15.13
C MET A 1 -14.94 22.27 14.77
N THR A 2 -15.60 21.93 13.67
CA THR A 2 -15.85 20.54 13.27
C THR A 2 -14.55 19.95 12.76
N ARG A 3 -13.93 19.06 13.54
CA ARG A 3 -12.80 18.25 13.06
C ARG A 3 -13.38 17.34 11.96
N VAL A 4 -13.08 17.66 10.70
CA VAL A 4 -13.26 16.74 9.58
C VAL A 4 -12.30 15.58 9.83
N GLY A 5 -12.74 14.63 10.63
CA GLY A 5 -12.00 13.42 10.95
C GLY A 5 -12.00 12.58 9.70
N ARG A 6 -10.90 12.64 8.95
CA ARG A 6 -10.51 11.78 7.82
C ARG A 6 -11.31 10.48 7.82
N GLU A 7 -12.45 10.46 7.13
CA GLU A 7 -13.34 9.31 6.98
C GLU A 7 -12.67 8.35 5.97
N GLY A 8 -11.77 7.53 6.48
CA GLY A 8 -11.27 6.36 5.79
C GLY A 8 -11.59 5.14 6.64
N ASP A 9 -12.01 4.05 5.99
CA ASP A 9 -12.16 2.76 6.63
C ASP A 9 -10.85 2.36 7.33
N LYS A 10 -10.95 2.07 8.63
CA LYS A 10 -9.79 1.71 9.45
C LYS A 10 -9.68 0.20 9.51
N PHE A 11 -8.64 -0.34 8.91
CA PHE A 11 -8.35 -1.76 8.95
C PHE A 11 -7.18 -2.06 9.88
N ALA A 12 -7.38 -2.94 10.86
CA ALA A 12 -6.32 -3.38 11.76
C ALA A 12 -5.53 -4.53 11.11
N LEU A 13 -4.33 -4.23 10.62
CA LEU A 13 -3.43 -5.21 10.02
C LEU A 13 -2.66 -5.99 11.09
N ARG A 14 -2.66 -7.33 10.97
CA ARG A 14 -1.74 -8.20 11.72
C ARG A 14 -0.51 -8.43 10.86
N LEU A 15 0.63 -7.90 11.32
CA LEU A 15 1.90 -8.06 10.64
C LEU A 15 2.72 -9.13 11.40
N PRO A 16 3.40 -10.04 10.70
CA PRO A 16 4.38 -10.93 11.32
C PRO A 16 5.57 -10.12 11.88
N ASP A 17 6.30 -10.73 12.82
CA ASP A 17 7.46 -10.12 13.45
C ASP A 17 8.48 -9.58 12.43
N GLY A 18 9.01 -8.38 12.71
CA GLY A 18 9.98 -7.68 11.88
C GLY A 18 9.43 -7.04 10.59
N LEU A 19 8.21 -7.40 10.13
CA LEU A 19 7.64 -6.76 8.93
C LEU A 19 7.26 -5.31 9.19
N ARG A 20 6.77 -5.01 10.41
CA ARG A 20 6.43 -3.64 10.81
C ARG A 20 7.64 -2.72 10.76
N ASP A 21 8.79 -3.18 11.26
CA ASP A 21 10.03 -2.40 11.27
C ASP A 21 10.51 -2.14 9.85
N ARG A 22 10.47 -3.15 8.98
CA ARG A 22 10.78 -2.99 7.55
C ARG A 22 9.91 -1.94 6.87
N ILE A 23 8.58 -1.97 7.10
CA ILE A 23 7.68 -0.96 6.52
C ILE A 23 8.00 0.43 7.07
N LYS A 24 8.39 0.53 8.35
CA LYS A 24 8.81 1.80 8.95
C LYS A 24 10.05 2.36 8.26
N GLU A 25 11.08 1.55 8.08
CA GLU A 25 12.33 1.97 7.42
C GLU A 25 12.07 2.45 5.98
N VAL A 26 11.26 1.71 5.22
CA VAL A 26 10.90 2.09 3.85
C VAL A 26 10.08 3.39 3.83
N ALA A 27 9.14 3.56 4.75
CA ALA A 27 8.35 4.78 4.86
C ALA A 27 9.23 6.00 5.20
N GLU A 28 10.21 5.85 6.10
CA GLU A 28 11.18 6.89 6.45
C GLU A 28 12.07 7.26 5.24
N GLN A 29 12.57 6.27 4.50
CA GLN A 29 13.34 6.51 3.27
C GLN A 29 12.52 7.26 2.21
N ASN A 30 11.23 6.94 2.09
CA ASN A 30 10.32 7.58 1.13
C ASN A 30 9.73 8.91 1.64
N SER A 31 10.11 9.37 2.85
CA SER A 31 9.55 10.56 3.50
C SER A 31 8.01 10.54 3.59
N ARG A 32 7.45 9.36 3.88
CA ARG A 32 6.01 9.10 3.96
C ARG A 32 5.61 8.59 5.34
N SER A 33 4.34 8.77 5.68
CA SER A 33 3.78 8.06 6.84
C SER A 33 3.73 6.56 6.56
N MET A 34 3.88 5.74 7.60
CA MET A 34 3.73 4.29 7.48
C MET A 34 2.41 3.88 6.80
N ASN A 35 1.32 4.58 7.12
CA ASN A 35 0.02 4.34 6.49
C ASN A 35 0.04 4.64 4.98
N SER A 36 0.62 5.79 4.60
CA SER A 36 0.76 6.17 3.18
C SER A 36 1.61 5.18 2.40
N GLU A 37 2.68 4.66 3.02
CA GLU A 37 3.53 3.65 2.40
C GLU A 37 2.80 2.32 2.22
N ILE A 38 2.07 1.85 3.23
CA ILE A 38 1.23 0.64 3.13
C ILE A 38 0.23 0.78 1.98
N VAL A 39 -0.46 1.92 1.88
CA VAL A 39 -1.40 2.18 0.79
C VAL A 39 -0.71 2.13 -0.57
N THR A 40 0.44 2.81 -0.74
CA THR A 40 1.20 2.76 -2.00
C THR A 40 1.67 1.36 -2.36
N ILE A 41 2.12 0.56 -1.39
CA ILE A 41 2.54 -0.83 -1.62
C ILE A 41 1.33 -1.65 -2.09
N LEU A 42 0.17 -1.50 -1.44
CA LEU A 42 -1.06 -2.21 -1.84
C LEU A 42 -1.53 -1.77 -3.23
N GLU A 43 -1.53 -0.47 -3.52
CA GLU A 43 -1.85 0.07 -4.84
C GLU A 43 -0.92 -0.52 -5.90
N ARG A 44 0.40 -0.48 -5.69
CA ARG A 44 1.37 -1.08 -6.61
C ARG A 44 1.11 -2.57 -6.78
N ALA A 45 0.94 -3.31 -5.69
CA ALA A 45 0.71 -4.76 -5.75
C ALA A 45 -0.59 -5.13 -6.47
N MET A 46 -1.64 -4.31 -6.38
CA MET A 46 -2.93 -4.58 -7.03
C MET A 46 -3.00 -4.07 -8.47
N PHE A 47 -2.51 -2.86 -8.74
CA PHE A 47 -2.57 -2.24 -10.07
C PHE A 47 -1.51 -2.80 -11.02
N ASP A 48 -0.31 -3.11 -10.53
CA ASP A 48 0.76 -3.69 -11.36
C ASP A 48 0.43 -5.14 -11.78
N GLN A 49 -0.31 -5.88 -10.94
CA GLN A 49 -0.86 -7.20 -11.31
C GLN A 49 -1.97 -7.11 -12.37
N MET A 50 -2.73 -6.00 -12.40
CA MET A 50 -3.78 -5.78 -13.39
C MET A 50 -3.21 -5.41 -14.76
N GLU A 51 -2.10 -4.69 -14.80
CA GLU A 51 -1.35 -4.39 -16.03
C GLU A 51 -0.65 -5.63 -16.59
N MET A 52 -0.12 -6.52 -15.74
CA MET A 52 0.49 -7.79 -16.19
C MET A 52 -0.52 -8.76 -16.82
N LYS A 53 -1.83 -8.63 -16.53
CA LYS A 53 -2.87 -9.46 -17.17
C LYS A 53 -3.32 -8.93 -18.54
N LYS A 54 -2.93 -7.70 -18.93
CA LYS A 54 -3.24 -7.13 -20.26
C LYS A 54 -2.20 -7.41 -21.34
N GLY A 55 -1.07 -8.06 -21.00
CA GLY A 55 -0.01 -8.40 -21.96
C GLY A 55 -0.04 -9.82 -22.52
N GLY A 56 -1.04 -10.64 -22.16
CA GLY A 56 -1.06 -12.09 -22.46
C GLY A 56 -2.00 -12.54 -23.58
N GLU A 57 -2.74 -11.64 -24.23
CA GLU A 57 -3.59 -11.99 -25.39
C GLU A 57 -3.16 -11.16 -26.61
N VAL A 58 -1.97 -11.47 -27.14
CA VAL A 58 -1.66 -11.20 -28.55
C VAL A 58 -0.98 -12.42 -29.15
N SER A 59 -1.72 -13.00 -30.10
CA SER A 59 -1.30 -13.92 -31.17
C SER A 59 -1.03 -15.39 -30.83
N ALA A 60 -2.04 -16.23 -31.11
CA ALA A 60 -1.95 -17.27 -32.16
C ALA A 60 -3.37 -17.59 -32.67
#